data_AF-A0A9N9XE14-F1
#
_entry.id   AF-A0A9N9XE14-F1
#
_cell.length_a   1.000
_cell.length_b   1.000
_cell.length_c   1.000
_cell.angle_alpha   90.00
_cell.angle_beta   90.00
_cell.angle_gamma   90.00
#
_symmetry.space_group_name_H-M   'P 1'
#
loop_
_entity.id
_entity.type
_entity.pdbx_description
1 polymer ?
#
loop_
_entity_poly.entity_id
_entity_poly.type
_entity_poly.pdbx_seq_one_letter_code
_entity_poly.pdbx_strand_id
1 'polypeptide(L)'
;MDEINLDLLEKRIEALELKVFPAGDPSAIANKNQTITNILTQVQTFVTTALTCRETITSMLQCYGTLNEYLDPAGGADELEVEAKRHYILQLHPEIKDTLQTHTRILQNLLPYVESENISKVVEMTAQLEEASVSHLNLYGEWRDTMYKMVVALQNFTDIMSSIKVLFSQLDNTLTSLEYSLQPKFVTEE
;
A
#
# COMPACT_ATOMS: atom_id res chain seq x y z
N MET A 1 -44.44 -90.30 -28.39
CA MET A 1 -43.58 -89.10 -28.23
C MET A 1 -44.29 -87.99 -27.44
N ASP A 2 -45.46 -88.26 -26.84
CA ASP A 2 -46.21 -87.29 -26.02
C ASP A 2 -46.02 -87.47 -24.51
N GLU A 3 -45.67 -88.67 -24.03
CA GLU A 3 -45.53 -88.95 -22.58
C GLU A 3 -44.34 -88.23 -21.93
N ILE A 4 -43.20 -88.10 -22.62
CA ILE A 4 -42.00 -87.43 -22.06
C ILE A 4 -42.22 -85.92 -21.91
N ASN A 5 -43.04 -85.32 -22.79
CA ASN A 5 -43.40 -83.91 -22.68
C ASN A 5 -44.41 -83.68 -21.57
N LEU A 6 -45.37 -84.61 -21.39
CA LEU A 6 -46.37 -84.53 -20.33
C LEU A 6 -45.72 -84.65 -18.95
N ASP A 7 -44.82 -85.62 -18.77
CA ASP A 7 -44.15 -85.88 -17.48
C ASP A 7 -43.21 -84.73 -17.07
N LEU A 8 -42.53 -84.10 -18.03
CA LEU A 8 -41.69 -82.93 -17.77
C LEU A 8 -42.55 -81.69 -17.45
N LEU A 9 -43.69 -81.53 -18.13
CA LEU A 9 -44.63 -80.45 -17.82
C LEU A 9 -45.26 -80.64 -16.45
N GLU A 10 -45.67 -81.85 -16.11
CA GLU A 10 -46.30 -82.22 -14.85
C GLU A 10 -45.35 -82.02 -13.68
N LYS A 11 -44.08 -82.43 -13.82
CA LYS A 11 -43.06 -82.18 -12.80
C LYS A 11 -42.71 -80.70 -12.62
N ARG A 12 -42.81 -79.92 -13.70
CA ARG A 12 -42.56 -78.46 -13.67
C ARG A 12 -43.77 -77.70 -13.11
N ILE A 13 -44.97 -78.20 -13.37
CA ILE A 13 -46.22 -77.75 -12.74
C ILE A 13 -46.20 -78.09 -11.26
N GLU A 14 -45.84 -79.32 -10.84
CA GLU A 14 -45.65 -79.67 -9.42
C GLU A 14 -44.59 -78.79 -8.76
N ALA A 15 -43.45 -78.53 -9.41
CA ALA A 15 -42.43 -77.65 -8.85
C ALA A 15 -42.90 -76.18 -8.73
N LEU A 16 -43.72 -75.70 -9.67
CA LEU A 16 -44.31 -74.37 -9.62
C LEU A 16 -45.44 -74.31 -8.57
N GLU A 17 -46.26 -75.35 -8.47
CA GLU A 17 -47.29 -75.49 -7.45
C GLU A 17 -46.67 -75.58 -6.07
N LEU A 18 -45.57 -76.30 -5.86
CA LEU A 18 -44.89 -76.36 -4.56
C LEU A 18 -44.26 -75.01 -4.18
N LYS A 19 -43.76 -74.27 -5.18
CA LYS A 19 -43.20 -72.93 -4.99
C LYS A 19 -44.28 -71.86 -4.80
N VAL A 20 -45.49 -72.12 -5.28
CA VAL A 20 -46.64 -71.22 -5.16
C VAL A 20 -47.60 -71.63 -4.02
N PHE A 21 -47.59 -72.87 -3.58
CA PHE A 21 -48.51 -73.46 -2.60
C PHE A 21 -47.77 -74.55 -1.80
N PRO A 22 -47.12 -74.20 -0.67
CA PRO A 22 -46.64 -75.21 0.24
C PRO A 22 -47.84 -75.83 0.97
N ALA A 23 -48.24 -77.03 0.54
CA ALA A 23 -49.26 -77.89 1.14
C ALA A 23 -50.71 -77.32 1.23
N GLY A 24 -51.50 -77.57 0.19
CA GLY A 24 -52.81 -78.22 0.33
C GLY A 24 -53.98 -77.50 1.02
N ASP A 25 -54.07 -76.17 1.01
CA ASP A 25 -55.26 -75.48 1.56
C ASP A 25 -55.72 -74.30 0.67
N PRO A 26 -56.96 -74.28 0.14
CA PRO A 26 -57.49 -73.15 -0.63
C PRO A 26 -57.61 -71.83 0.16
N SER A 27 -57.45 -71.86 1.48
CA SER A 27 -57.27 -70.68 2.34
C SER A 27 -55.96 -69.91 2.06
N ALA A 28 -54.95 -70.57 1.47
CA ALA A 28 -53.64 -69.96 1.20
C ALA A 28 -53.65 -68.92 0.05
N ILE A 29 -54.67 -68.92 -0.81
CA ILE A 29 -54.82 -67.94 -1.90
C ILE A 29 -55.18 -66.55 -1.34
N ALA A 30 -56.02 -66.50 -0.29
CA ALA A 30 -56.31 -65.26 0.44
C ALA A 30 -55.06 -64.73 1.16
N ASN A 31 -54.27 -65.64 1.75
CA ASN A 31 -53.00 -65.32 2.40
C ASN A 31 -51.93 -64.81 1.43
N LYS A 32 -51.95 -65.19 0.14
CA LYS A 32 -50.98 -64.70 -0.86
C LYS A 32 -51.30 -63.34 -1.45
N ASN A 33 -52.57 -63.02 -1.65
CA ASN A 33 -52.96 -61.63 -1.88
C ASN A 33 -52.58 -60.81 -0.65
N GLN A 34 -52.80 -61.31 0.56
CA GLN A 34 -52.23 -60.71 1.77
C GLN A 34 -50.71 -60.65 1.77
N THR A 35 -49.95 -61.61 1.23
CA THR A 35 -48.49 -61.54 1.15
C THR A 35 -48.02 -60.48 0.16
N ILE A 36 -48.64 -60.39 -1.03
CA ILE A 36 -48.30 -59.36 -2.02
C ILE A 36 -48.75 -57.99 -1.52
N THR A 37 -49.94 -57.87 -0.93
CA THR A 37 -50.42 -56.65 -0.28
C THR A 37 -49.57 -56.29 0.94
N ASN A 38 -49.09 -57.26 1.71
CA ASN A 38 -48.17 -57.04 2.86
C ASN A 38 -46.78 -56.61 2.40
N ILE A 39 -46.27 -57.18 1.31
CA ILE A 39 -45.02 -56.73 0.69
C ILE A 39 -45.21 -55.32 0.14
N LEU A 40 -46.35 -55.02 -0.50
CA LEU A 40 -46.66 -53.68 -1.00
C LEU A 40 -46.81 -52.66 0.13
N THR A 41 -47.49 -53.00 1.23
CA THR A 41 -47.60 -52.12 2.40
C THR A 41 -46.28 -52.00 3.13
N GLN A 42 -45.45 -53.04 3.18
CA GLN A 42 -44.11 -52.98 3.73
C GLN A 42 -43.18 -52.10 2.88
N VAL A 43 -43.22 -52.23 1.56
CA VAL A 43 -42.48 -51.36 0.62
C VAL A 43 -42.99 -49.93 0.73
N GLN A 44 -44.31 -49.72 0.79
CA GLN A 44 -44.88 -48.39 0.99
C GLN A 44 -44.46 -47.79 2.33
N THR A 45 -44.45 -48.58 3.40
CA THR A 45 -43.96 -48.15 4.72
C THR A 45 -42.48 -47.81 4.66
N PHE A 46 -41.67 -48.62 3.96
CA PHE A 46 -40.24 -48.41 3.80
C PHE A 46 -39.95 -47.14 2.99
N VAL A 47 -40.65 -46.93 1.88
CA VAL A 47 -40.56 -45.73 1.04
C VAL A 47 -41.00 -44.50 1.83
N THR A 48 -42.11 -44.59 2.57
CA THR A 48 -42.60 -43.48 3.41
C THR A 48 -41.60 -43.16 4.51
N THR A 49 -41.06 -44.17 5.19
CA THR A 49 -40.04 -43.98 6.25
C THR A 49 -38.75 -43.39 5.70
N ALA A 50 -38.31 -43.84 4.51
CA ALA A 50 -37.14 -43.27 3.83
C ALA A 50 -37.37 -41.82 3.41
N LEU A 51 -38.57 -41.48 2.92
CA LEU A 51 -38.94 -40.11 2.59
C LEU A 51 -39.01 -39.21 3.83
N THR A 52 -39.64 -39.67 4.91
CA THR A 52 -39.69 -38.95 6.19
C THR A 52 -38.29 -38.76 6.76
N CYS A 53 -37.44 -39.79 6.74
CA CYS A 53 -36.05 -39.69 7.18
C CYS A 53 -35.29 -38.63 6.37
N ARG A 54 -35.43 -38.63 5.04
CA ARG A 54 -34.81 -37.62 4.18
C ARG A 54 -35.31 -36.21 4.50
N GLU A 55 -36.62 -36.05 4.73
CA GLU A 55 -37.24 -34.78 5.07
C GLU A 55 -36.76 -34.27 6.43
N THR A 56 -36.66 -35.15 7.43
CA THR A 56 -36.10 -34.81 8.75
C THR A 56 -34.63 -34.44 8.68
N ILE A 57 -33.81 -35.16 7.90
CA ILE A 57 -32.38 -34.84 7.71
C ILE A 57 -32.22 -33.50 6.99
N THR A 58 -33.07 -33.22 6.00
CA THR A 58 -33.04 -31.95 5.27
C THR A 58 -33.45 -30.79 6.17
N SER A 59 -34.48 -30.97 7.00
CA SER A 59 -34.88 -29.99 8.01
C SER A 59 -33.80 -29.79 9.08
N MET A 60 -33.15 -30.86 9.54
CA MET A 60 -32.01 -30.77 10.47
C MET A 60 -30.81 -30.05 9.85
N LEU A 61 -30.49 -30.30 8.57
CA LEU A 61 -29.41 -29.58 7.86
C LEU A 61 -29.71 -28.09 7.71
N GLN A 62 -30.97 -27.72 7.41
CA GLN A 62 -31.39 -26.31 7.38
C GLN A 62 -31.31 -25.67 8.77
N CYS A 63 -31.71 -26.40 9.81
CA CYS A 63 -31.62 -25.95 11.19
C CYS A 63 -30.16 -25.88 11.68
N TYR A 64 -29.27 -26.73 11.16
CA TYR A 64 -27.85 -26.72 11.53
C TYR A 64 -27.14 -25.44 11.10
N GLY A 65 -27.46 -24.91 9.91
CA GLY A 65 -26.89 -23.63 9.45
C GLY A 65 -27.29 -22.46 10.33
N THR A 66 -28.58 -22.38 10.69
CA THR A 66 -29.12 -21.34 11.59
C THR A 66 -28.65 -21.52 13.04
N LEU A 67 -28.54 -22.76 13.52
CA LEU A 67 -28.01 -23.05 14.85
C LEU A 67 -26.53 -22.68 14.96
N ASN A 68 -25.74 -22.92 13.92
CA ASN A 68 -24.33 -22.52 13.87
C ASN A 68 -24.16 -20.99 13.88
N GLU A 69 -25.08 -20.27 13.23
CA GLU A 69 -25.14 -18.80 13.27
C GLU A 69 -25.52 -18.28 14.67
N TYR A 70 -26.47 -18.92 15.36
CA TYR A 70 -26.85 -18.57 16.74
C TYR A 70 -25.80 -18.93 17.80
N LEU A 71 -24.99 -19.95 17.55
CA LEU A 71 -23.91 -20.39 18.43
C LEU A 71 -22.58 -19.68 18.14
N ASP A 72 -22.51 -18.84 17.10
CA ASP A 72 -21.34 -18.02 16.83
C ASP A 72 -21.24 -16.89 17.87
N PRO A 73 -20.23 -16.92 18.78
CA PRO A 73 -20.07 -15.89 19.80
C PRO A 73 -19.77 -14.50 19.23
N ALA A 74 -19.44 -14.38 17.93
CA ALA A 74 -19.27 -13.10 17.25
C ALA A 74 -20.59 -12.54 16.67
N GLY A 75 -21.59 -13.40 16.39
CA GLY A 75 -22.84 -13.02 15.71
C GLY A 75 -23.95 -12.51 16.62
N GLY A 76 -23.98 -12.93 17.90
CA GLY A 76 -25.05 -12.58 18.85
C GLY A 76 -24.79 -11.35 19.73
N ALA A 77 -23.62 -10.72 19.63
CA ALA A 77 -23.20 -9.64 20.53
C ALA A 77 -23.21 -8.23 19.90
N ASP A 78 -23.57 -8.11 18.62
CA ASP A 78 -23.54 -6.82 17.90
C ASP A 78 -24.86 -6.02 18.01
N GLU A 79 -25.90 -6.65 18.55
CA GLU A 79 -27.17 -6.01 18.83
C GLU A 79 -27.15 -5.40 20.24
N LEU A 80 -26.27 -4.41 20.44
CA LEU A 80 -26.41 -3.49 21.56
C LEU A 80 -27.83 -2.88 21.49
N GLU A 81 -28.63 -3.03 22.55
CA GLU A 81 -30.01 -2.53 22.59
C GLU A 81 -30.05 -1.07 22.10
N VAL A 82 -31.05 -0.74 21.27
CA VAL A 82 -31.17 0.58 20.62
C VAL A 82 -31.13 1.73 21.65
N GLU A 83 -31.66 1.49 22.85
CA GLU A 83 -31.64 2.46 23.95
C GLU A 83 -30.23 2.61 24.56
N ALA A 84 -29.44 1.54 24.65
CA ALA A 84 -28.03 1.60 25.05
C ALA A 84 -27.16 2.34 24.02
N LYS A 85 -27.40 2.12 22.71
CA LYS A 85 -26.74 2.89 21.63
C LYS A 85 -27.10 4.37 21.73
N ARG A 86 -28.37 4.70 22.01
CA ARG A 86 -28.83 6.08 22.18
C ARG A 86 -28.18 6.75 23.39
N HIS A 87 -28.13 6.08 24.54
CA HIS A 87 -27.49 6.60 25.74
C HIS A 87 -25.98 6.81 25.53
N TYR A 88 -25.32 5.85 24.88
CA TYR A 88 -23.91 5.94 24.54
C TYR A 88 -23.61 7.12 23.60
N ILE A 89 -24.42 7.32 22.56
CA ILE A 89 -24.28 8.48 21.65
C ILE A 89 -24.51 9.80 22.40
N LEU A 90 -25.50 9.88 23.29
CA LEU A 90 -25.75 11.07 24.12
C LEU A 90 -24.59 11.36 25.08
N GLN A 91 -23.98 10.33 25.65
CA GLN A 91 -22.83 10.45 26.52
C GLN A 91 -21.56 10.87 25.77
N LEU A 92 -21.38 10.37 24.54
CA LEU A 92 -20.23 10.67 23.69
C LEU A 92 -20.40 11.97 22.88
N HIS A 93 -21.63 12.49 22.76
CA HIS A 93 -21.96 13.71 22.06
C HIS A 93 -21.11 14.94 22.47
N PRO A 94 -20.90 15.27 23.76
CA PRO A 94 -20.03 16.38 24.14
C PRO A 94 -18.59 16.19 23.70
N GLU A 95 -18.06 14.96 23.77
CA GLU A 95 -16.70 14.63 23.35
C GLU A 95 -16.55 14.71 21.82
N ILE A 96 -17.52 14.20 21.07
CA ILE A 96 -17.57 14.32 19.60
C ILE A 96 -17.64 15.80 19.19
N LYS A 97 -18.50 16.58 19.87
CA LYS A 97 -18.67 18.01 19.58
C LYS A 97 -17.38 18.79 19.85
N ASP A 98 -16.70 18.52 20.97
CA ASP A 98 -15.44 19.20 21.31
C ASP A 98 -14.31 18.80 20.35
N THR A 99 -14.26 17.53 19.97
CA THR A 99 -13.29 17.00 18.98
C THR A 99 -13.51 17.63 17.60
N LEU A 100 -14.76 17.74 17.15
CA LEU A 100 -15.12 18.41 15.90
C LEU A 100 -14.78 19.89 15.94
N GLN A 101 -15.15 20.60 17.01
CA GLN A 101 -14.88 22.02 17.14
C GLN A 101 -13.38 22.32 17.15
N THR A 102 -12.59 21.47 17.83
CA THR A 102 -11.13 21.57 17.86
C THR A 102 -10.53 21.31 16.47
N HIS A 103 -10.96 20.24 15.78
CA HIS A 103 -10.51 19.95 14.42
C HIS A 103 -10.90 21.05 13.42
N THR A 104 -12.13 21.54 13.47
CA THR A 104 -12.57 22.65 12.61
C THR A 104 -11.76 23.91 12.87
N ARG A 105 -11.47 24.24 14.13
CA ARG A 105 -10.63 25.40 14.47
C ARG A 105 -9.19 25.23 13.98
N ILE A 106 -8.61 24.04 14.16
CA ILE A 106 -7.26 23.73 13.67
C ILE A 106 -7.22 23.84 12.14
N LEU A 107 -8.19 23.25 11.44
CA LEU A 107 -8.26 23.30 9.98
C LEU A 107 -8.48 24.72 9.48
N GLN A 108 -9.38 25.50 10.08
CA GLN A 108 -9.59 26.91 9.71
C GLN A 108 -8.35 27.77 9.93
N ASN A 109 -7.58 27.49 10.99
CA ASN A 109 -6.33 28.19 11.26
C ASN A 109 -5.21 27.76 10.31
N LEU A 110 -5.17 26.50 9.88
CA LEU A 110 -4.10 25.96 9.02
C LEU A 110 -4.37 26.17 7.52
N LEU A 111 -5.64 26.22 7.09
CA LEU A 111 -6.03 26.49 5.71
C LEU A 111 -5.32 27.70 5.08
N PRO A 112 -5.28 28.89 5.72
CA PRO A 112 -4.61 30.07 5.15
C PRO A 112 -3.09 29.94 5.08
N TYR A 113 -2.47 29.03 5.84
CA TYR A 113 -1.03 28.77 5.76
C TYR A 113 -0.69 27.73 4.69
N VAL A 114 -1.59 26.77 4.43
CA VAL A 114 -1.44 25.76 3.37
C VAL A 114 -1.69 26.37 2.00
N GLU A 115 -2.69 27.23 1.87
CA GLU A 115 -2.97 28.00 0.65
C GLU A 115 -2.18 29.32 0.56
N SER A 116 -1.21 29.51 1.47
CA SER A 116 -0.40 30.71 1.51
C SER A 116 0.37 30.87 0.20
N GLU A 117 0.08 31.97 -0.50
CA GLU A 117 0.77 32.41 -1.70
C GLU A 117 2.30 32.44 -1.53
N ASN A 118 2.77 32.55 -0.28
CA ASN A 118 4.20 32.50 0.06
C ASN A 118 4.85 31.15 -0.27
N ILE A 119 4.14 30.02 -0.10
CA ILE A 119 4.69 28.69 -0.42
C ILE A 119 4.82 28.54 -1.95
N SER A 120 3.85 29.06 -2.70
CA SER A 120 3.92 29.11 -4.17
C SER A 120 5.05 30.04 -4.66
N LYS A 121 5.20 31.21 -4.03
CA LYS A 121 6.26 32.17 -4.34
C LYS A 121 7.66 31.64 -4.04
N VAL A 122 7.84 30.78 -3.02
CA VAL A 122 9.13 30.15 -2.73
C VAL A 122 9.62 29.30 -3.91
N VAL A 123 8.71 28.60 -4.61
CA VAL A 123 9.08 27.81 -5.80
C VAL A 123 9.54 28.73 -6.94
N GLU A 124 8.85 29.85 -7.19
CA GLU A 124 9.29 30.86 -8.18
C GLU A 124 10.62 31.53 -7.80
N MET A 125 10.79 31.88 -6.52
CA MET A 125 12.02 32.50 -6.01
C MET A 125 13.22 31.55 -6.06
N THR A 126 13.00 30.24 -6.08
CA THR A 126 14.08 29.24 -6.17
C THR A 126 14.80 29.35 -7.52
N ALA A 127 14.07 29.52 -8.62
CA ALA A 127 14.68 29.71 -9.94
C ALA A 127 15.48 31.03 -10.02
N GLN A 128 14.95 32.11 -9.44
CA GLN A 128 15.66 33.39 -9.38
C GLN A 128 16.91 33.32 -8.50
N LEU A 129 16.87 32.54 -7.41
CA LEU A 129 18.01 32.32 -6.54
C LEU A 129 19.11 31.54 -7.24
N GLU A 130 18.76 30.53 -8.03
CA GLU A 130 19.71 29.77 -8.84
C GLU A 130 20.42 30.68 -9.85
N GLU A 131 19.67 31.49 -10.60
CA GLU A 131 20.22 32.45 -11.56
C GLU A 131 21.13 33.48 -10.86
N ALA A 132 20.67 34.03 -9.73
CA ALA A 132 21.47 34.96 -8.93
C ALA A 132 22.76 34.32 -8.41
N SER A 133 22.72 33.05 -7.98
CA SER A 133 23.89 32.32 -7.52
C SER A 133 24.91 32.09 -8.63
N VAL A 134 24.46 31.73 -9.83
CA VAL A 134 25.33 31.58 -11.02
C VAL A 134 25.95 32.93 -11.40
N SER A 135 25.13 33.99 -11.44
CA SER A 135 25.60 35.36 -11.71
C SER A 135 26.66 35.80 -10.69
N HIS A 136 26.43 35.55 -9.41
CA HIS A 136 27.36 35.87 -8.34
C HIS A 136 28.70 35.14 -8.49
N LEU A 137 28.68 33.86 -8.87
CA LEU A 137 29.89 33.06 -9.08
C LEU A 137 30.70 33.61 -10.26
N ASN A 138 30.05 33.99 -11.35
CA ASN A 138 30.70 34.61 -12.50
C ASN A 138 31.34 35.95 -12.15
N LEU A 139 30.58 36.83 -11.47
CA LEU A 139 31.07 38.12 -10.97
C LEU A 139 32.28 37.96 -10.05
N TYR A 140 32.26 36.96 -9.17
CA TYR A 140 33.40 36.67 -8.30
C TYR A 140 34.62 36.19 -9.09
N GLY A 141 34.42 35.39 -10.14
CA GLY A 141 35.47 34.98 -11.07
C GLY A 141 36.12 36.17 -11.78
N GLU A 142 35.31 37.08 -12.33
CA GLU A 142 35.76 38.31 -12.99
C GLU A 142 36.47 39.26 -12.03
N TRP A 143 35.95 39.43 -10.82
CA TRP A 143 36.58 40.23 -9.77
C TRP A 143 37.97 39.70 -9.45
N ARG A 144 38.12 38.38 -9.29
CA ARG A 144 39.42 37.75 -9.00
C ARG A 144 40.42 37.96 -10.13
N ASP A 145 40.00 37.82 -11.40
CA ASP A 145 40.86 38.06 -12.55
C ASP A 145 41.30 39.53 -12.63
N THR A 146 40.36 40.45 -12.37
CA THR A 146 40.64 41.88 -12.32
C THR A 146 41.60 42.23 -11.19
N MET A 147 41.43 41.63 -10.01
CA MET A 147 42.33 41.80 -8.88
C MET A 147 43.73 41.28 -9.19
N TYR A 148 43.85 40.13 -9.85
CA TYR A 148 45.13 39.60 -10.29
C TYR A 148 45.83 40.57 -11.26
N LYS A 149 45.12 41.08 -12.28
CA LYS A 149 45.64 42.08 -13.22
C LYS A 149 46.10 43.36 -12.50
N MET A 150 45.36 43.82 -11.50
CA MET A 150 45.73 44.99 -10.69
C MET A 150 47.02 44.74 -9.90
N VAL A 151 47.15 43.59 -9.25
CA VAL A 151 48.36 43.21 -8.51
C VAL A 151 49.58 43.14 -9.44
N VAL A 152 49.43 42.53 -10.61
CA VAL A 152 50.51 42.47 -11.62
C VAL A 152 50.90 43.87 -12.10
N ALA A 153 49.93 44.75 -12.36
CA ALA A 153 50.20 46.14 -12.74
C ALA A 153 50.94 46.92 -11.65
N LEU A 154 50.57 46.73 -10.37
CA LEU A 154 51.26 47.33 -9.23
C LEU A 154 52.69 46.80 -9.07
N GLN A 155 52.91 45.51 -9.31
CA GLN A 155 54.25 44.93 -9.30
C GLN A 155 55.10 45.54 -10.41
N ASN A 156 54.59 45.58 -11.65
CA ASN A 156 55.29 46.19 -12.79
C ASN A 156 55.62 47.66 -12.52
N PHE A 157 54.70 48.41 -11.92
CA PHE A 157 54.96 49.80 -11.52
C PHE A 157 56.10 49.90 -10.50
N THR A 158 56.09 49.03 -9.50
CA THR A 158 57.14 48.97 -8.46
C THR A 158 58.50 48.64 -9.07
N ASP A 159 58.54 47.70 -10.01
CA ASP A 159 59.76 47.30 -10.71
C ASP A 159 60.31 48.46 -11.56
N ILE A 160 59.45 49.14 -12.33
CA ILE A 160 59.82 50.33 -13.11
C ILE A 160 60.36 51.44 -12.18
N MET A 161 59.68 51.70 -11.07
CA MET A 161 60.10 52.71 -10.09
C MET A 161 61.47 52.36 -9.48
N SER A 162 61.72 51.08 -9.20
CA SER A 162 63.01 50.60 -8.73
C SER A 162 64.11 50.82 -9.78
N SER A 163 63.85 50.45 -11.04
CA SER A 163 64.77 50.69 -12.15
C SER A 163 65.10 52.17 -12.33
N ILE A 164 64.09 53.05 -12.25
CA ILE A 164 64.28 54.51 -12.33
C ILE A 164 65.19 55.00 -11.21
N LYS A 165 64.99 54.54 -9.97
CA LYS A 165 65.85 54.90 -8.83
C LYS A 165 67.31 54.47 -9.04
N VAL A 166 67.53 53.27 -9.56
CA VAL A 166 68.88 52.76 -9.87
C VAL A 166 69.53 53.62 -10.95
N LEU A 167 68.81 53.93 -12.03
CA LEU A 167 69.32 54.77 -13.12
C LEU A 167 69.68 56.18 -12.64
N PHE A 168 68.84 56.80 -11.81
CA PHE A 168 69.15 58.12 -11.24
C PHE A 168 70.37 58.07 -10.31
N SER A 169 70.51 57.03 -9.49
CA SER A 169 71.71 56.88 -8.64
C SER A 169 72.97 56.67 -9.48
N GLN A 170 72.90 55.90 -10.57
CA GLN A 170 74.02 55.74 -11.50
C GLN A 170 74.37 57.07 -12.17
N LEU A 171 73.36 57.81 -12.64
CA LEU A 171 73.56 59.14 -13.24
C LEU A 171 74.24 60.10 -12.25
N ASP A 172 73.75 60.16 -11.01
CA ASP A 172 74.29 61.01 -9.96
C ASP A 172 75.75 60.66 -9.63
N ASN A 173 76.06 59.37 -9.54
CA ASN A 173 77.45 58.91 -9.38
C ASN A 173 78.33 59.30 -10.56
N THR A 174 77.85 59.15 -11.80
CA THR A 174 78.62 59.56 -12.99
C THR A 174 78.82 61.07 -13.06
N LEU A 175 77.80 61.87 -12.74
CA LEU A 175 77.87 63.31 -12.69
C LEU A 175 78.87 63.76 -11.62
N THR A 176 78.76 63.21 -10.41
CA THR A 176 79.70 63.46 -9.30
C THR A 176 81.14 63.11 -9.72
N SER A 177 81.35 61.97 -10.37
CA SER A 177 82.70 61.58 -10.84
C SER A 177 83.26 62.54 -11.91
N LEU A 178 82.40 63.05 -12.78
CA LEU A 178 82.76 64.03 -13.81
C LEU A 178 83.10 65.37 -13.17
N GLU A 179 82.30 65.83 -12.21
CA GLU A 179 82.55 67.05 -11.43
C GLU A 179 83.89 66.97 -10.70
N TYR A 180 84.19 65.86 -10.02
CA TYR A 180 85.51 65.65 -9.39
C TYR A 180 86.66 65.68 -10.41
N SER A 181 86.46 65.15 -11.62
CA SER A 181 87.48 65.21 -12.68
C SER A 181 87.67 66.60 -13.27
N LEU A 182 86.66 67.47 -13.18
CA LEU A 182 86.69 68.86 -13.67
C LEU A 182 87.17 69.86 -12.60
N GLN A 183 87.29 69.44 -11.33
CA GLN A 183 87.91 70.28 -10.32
C GLN A 183 89.39 70.52 -10.67
N PRO A 184 89.85 71.78 -10.65
CA PRO A 184 91.23 72.11 -11.01
C PRO A 184 92.19 71.47 -10.01
N LYS A 185 93.15 70.69 -10.51
CA LYS A 185 94.32 70.30 -9.72
C LYS A 185 95.08 71.58 -9.42
N PHE A 186 95.03 72.05 -8.17
CA PHE A 186 95.96 73.07 -7.69
C PHE A 186 97.36 72.50 -7.84
N VAL A 187 98.07 72.97 -8.86
CA VAL A 187 99.52 72.84 -8.93
C VAL A 187 100.04 73.85 -7.92
N THR A 188 100.37 73.39 -6.72
CA THR A 188 101.32 74.10 -5.87
C THR A 188 102.68 73.93 -6.54
N GLU A 189 103.08 74.95 -7.31
CA GLU A 189 104.48 75.24 -7.59
C GLU A 189 105.17 75.65 -6.28
N GLU A 190 106.41 75.16 -6.14
CA GLU A 190 107.44 75.39 -5.10
C GLU A 190 107.33 74.63 -3.76
#